data_AF-A0A4Q8ABZ5-F1
#
_entry.id   AF-A0A4Q8ABZ5-F1
#
_cell.length_a   1.000
_cell.length_b   1.000
_cell.length_c   1.000
_cell.angle_alpha   90.00
_cell.angle_beta   90.00
_cell.angle_gamma   90.00
#
_symmetry.space_group_name_H-M   'P 1'
#
loop_
_entity.id
_entity.type
_entity.pdbx_description
1 polymer ?
#
loop_
_entity_poly.entity_id
_entity_poly.type
_entity_poly.pdbx_seq_one_letter_code
_entity_poly.pdbx_strand_id
1 'polypeptide(L)'
;MPRSNRPRRASAGKRPNKWTQAADGPSVEGMGLAAPSRESARDGQWHVRRISGSRAEKHYVCPGCHLEIPPGVEHVVAWRADDWMGDQVSAAARRHWHSHCWRTRIGK
;
A
#
# COMPACT_ATOMS: atom_id res chain seq x y z
N MET A 1 19.32 -23.65 -59.49
CA MET A 1 18.35 -22.85 -58.71
C MET A 1 18.85 -22.69 -57.26
N PRO A 2 18.73 -21.51 -56.64
CA PRO A 2 19.31 -21.20 -55.33
C PRO A 2 18.34 -21.52 -54.18
N ARG A 3 18.85 -21.88 -53.00
CA ARG A 3 18.16 -21.61 -51.72
C ARG A 3 19.17 -21.21 -50.66
N SER A 4 19.23 -19.90 -50.42
CA SER A 4 19.79 -19.31 -49.20
C SER A 4 19.14 -19.93 -47.97
N ASN A 5 19.93 -20.51 -47.07
CA ASN A 5 19.50 -20.82 -45.71
C ASN A 5 20.38 -20.04 -44.74
N ARG A 6 20.04 -18.76 -44.53
CA ARG A 6 20.70 -17.88 -43.56
C ARG A 6 19.99 -18.08 -42.22
N PRO A 7 20.58 -18.75 -41.22
CA PRO A 7 19.96 -18.86 -39.92
C PRO A 7 19.90 -17.48 -39.26
N ARG A 8 18.67 -17.09 -38.87
CA ARG A 8 18.39 -15.80 -38.23
C ARG A 8 19.03 -15.78 -36.85
N ARG A 9 19.76 -14.69 -36.60
CA ARG A 9 20.28 -14.22 -35.31
C ARG A 9 19.27 -14.50 -34.19
N ALA A 10 19.58 -15.48 -33.33
CA ALA A 10 18.81 -15.71 -32.10
C ALA A 10 19.03 -14.50 -31.19
N SER A 11 18.00 -13.67 -31.08
CA SER A 11 17.95 -12.56 -30.14
C SER A 11 18.12 -13.11 -28.73
N ALA A 12 19.24 -12.76 -28.10
CA ALA A 12 19.55 -13.05 -26.72
C ALA A 12 18.37 -12.61 -25.84
N GLY A 13 17.61 -13.60 -25.34
CA GLY A 13 16.56 -13.40 -24.35
C GLY A 13 17.19 -12.84 -23.09
N LYS A 14 17.05 -11.53 -22.91
CA LYS A 14 17.54 -10.78 -21.75
C LYS A 14 16.76 -11.28 -20.54
N ARG A 15 17.39 -12.10 -19.71
CA ARG A 15 16.88 -12.48 -18.39
C ARG A 15 16.63 -11.19 -17.60
N PRO A 16 15.43 -10.93 -17.07
CA PRO A 16 15.25 -9.79 -16.18
C PRO A 16 16.09 -10.06 -14.93
N ASN A 17 17.03 -9.16 -14.66
CA ASN A 17 17.79 -9.21 -13.42
C ASN A 17 16.97 -8.53 -12.31
N LYS A 18 17.29 -8.90 -11.07
CA LYS A 18 16.63 -8.52 -9.80
C LYS A 18 16.46 -6.98 -9.59
N TRP A 19 16.98 -6.17 -10.50
CA TRP A 19 17.02 -4.72 -10.45
C TRP A 19 16.01 -4.02 -11.40
N THR A 20 15.23 -4.76 -12.20
CA THR A 20 14.21 -4.17 -13.10
C THR A 20 12.85 -3.97 -12.42
N GLN A 21 12.70 -4.31 -11.13
CA GLN A 21 11.49 -3.99 -10.39
C GLN A 21 11.54 -2.49 -10.06
N ALA A 22 10.71 -1.72 -10.76
CA ALA A 22 10.61 -0.27 -10.61
C ALA A 22 10.45 0.11 -9.13
N ALA A 23 11.55 0.59 -8.55
CA ALA A 23 11.56 1.30 -7.28
C ALA A 23 10.97 2.69 -7.55
N ASP A 24 9.69 2.84 -7.24
CA ASP A 24 9.04 4.13 -7.10
C ASP A 24 8.99 4.50 -5.60
N GLY A 25 9.81 5.46 -5.20
CA GLY A 25 9.65 6.22 -3.94
C GLY A 25 10.74 6.01 -2.86
N PRO A 26 11.35 7.10 -2.32
CA PRO A 26 12.62 7.05 -1.58
C PRO A 26 12.54 6.64 -0.10
N SER A 27 13.64 6.04 0.34
CA SER A 27 13.99 5.58 1.69
C SER A 27 14.09 6.73 2.71
N VAL A 28 13.35 6.61 3.82
CA VAL A 28 13.65 7.26 5.11
C VAL A 28 13.55 6.20 6.23
N GLU A 29 14.70 5.59 6.47
CA GLU A 29 15.27 5.24 7.78
C GLU A 29 14.38 5.38 9.02
N GLY A 30 14.18 4.27 9.75
CA GLY A 30 13.78 4.29 11.16
C GLY A 30 12.87 3.15 11.62
N MET A 31 13.47 2.10 12.20
CA MET A 31 12.85 1.09 13.07
C MET A 31 11.66 0.30 12.49
N GLY A 32 11.93 -0.88 11.92
CA GLY A 32 11.14 -2.12 12.11
C GLY A 32 9.65 -2.14 11.73
N LEU A 33 9.13 -1.11 11.08
CA LEU A 33 7.74 -1.01 10.65
C LEU A 33 7.76 -0.65 9.17
N ALA A 34 7.17 -1.51 8.34
CA ALA A 34 7.02 -1.23 6.91
C ALA A 34 6.40 0.18 6.73
N ALA A 35 7.00 0.97 5.85
CA ALA A 35 6.51 2.30 5.52
C ALA A 35 5.02 2.21 5.10
N PRO A 36 4.18 3.20 5.50
CA PRO A 36 2.81 3.25 5.04
C PRO A 36 2.75 3.22 3.51
N SER A 37 1.92 2.33 2.97
CA SER A 37 1.63 2.33 1.55
C SER A 37 0.79 3.56 1.21
N ARG A 38 1.11 4.24 0.11
CA ARG A 38 0.26 5.32 -0.41
C ARG A 38 -0.79 4.74 -1.35
N GLU A 39 -2.05 5.07 -1.10
CA GLU A 39 -3.20 4.63 -1.90
C GLU A 39 -3.93 5.87 -2.43
N SER A 40 -4.04 5.97 -3.75
CA SER A 40 -4.88 6.97 -4.43
C SER A 40 -6.30 6.44 -4.59
N ALA A 41 -7.29 7.22 -4.18
CA ALA A 41 -8.70 6.87 -4.32
C ALA A 41 -9.55 8.09 -4.69
N ARG A 42 -10.85 7.89 -5.00
CA ARG A 42 -11.74 8.99 -5.44
C ARG A 42 -11.90 10.10 -4.38
N ASP A 43 -11.74 9.75 -3.12
CA ASP A 43 -11.81 10.65 -1.97
C ASP A 43 -10.46 11.30 -1.62
N GLY A 44 -9.38 10.97 -2.34
CA GLY A 44 -8.07 11.61 -2.23
C GLY A 44 -6.91 10.64 -2.07
N GLN A 45 -5.76 11.17 -1.63
CA GLN A 45 -4.57 10.38 -1.34
C GLN A 45 -4.53 9.96 0.13
N TRP A 46 -4.16 8.72 0.38
CA TRP A 46 -4.15 8.12 1.72
C TRP A 46 -2.84 7.42 2.01
N HIS A 47 -2.36 7.57 3.23
CA HIS A 47 -1.37 6.68 3.80
C HIS A 47 -2.08 5.54 4.52
N VAL A 48 -1.68 4.31 4.23
CA VAL A 48 -2.36 3.08 4.65
C VAL A 48 -1.36 2.13 5.29
N ARG A 49 -1.69 1.64 6.48
CA ARG A 49 -0.91 0.62 7.20
C ARG A 49 -1.82 -0.51 7.65
N ARG A 50 -1.38 -1.74 7.42
CA ARG A 50 -2.05 -2.93 7.98
C ARG A 50 -1.50 -3.22 9.36
N ILE A 51 -2.40 -3.45 10.31
CA ILE A 51 -2.11 -3.82 11.68
C ILE A 51 -2.53 -5.28 11.86
N SER A 52 -1.57 -6.15 12.17
CA SER A 52 -1.85 -7.54 12.50
C SER A 52 -2.56 -7.64 13.85
N GLY A 53 -3.32 -8.71 14.05
CA GLY A 53 -4.04 -8.95 15.32
C GLY A 53 -3.14 -8.87 16.56
N SER A 54 -1.92 -9.39 16.48
CA SER A 54 -0.94 -9.33 17.58
C SER A 54 -0.50 -7.91 17.97
N ARG A 55 -0.68 -6.92 17.09
CA ARG A 55 -0.38 -5.50 17.32
C ARG A 55 -1.64 -4.67 17.60
N ALA A 56 -2.81 -5.29 17.52
CA ALA A 56 -4.09 -4.66 17.83
C ALA A 56 -4.37 -4.84 19.31
N GLU A 57 -3.84 -3.95 20.14
CA GLU A 57 -3.91 -4.07 21.60
C GLU A 57 -5.03 -3.22 22.23
N LYS A 58 -5.72 -2.41 21.41
CA LYS A 58 -6.73 -1.45 21.86
C LYS A 58 -8.01 -1.56 21.04
N HIS A 59 -9.11 -1.15 21.67
CA HIS A 59 -10.40 -0.99 21.02
C HIS A 59 -10.44 0.29 20.18
N TYR A 60 -10.97 0.21 18.97
CA TYR A 60 -11.16 1.37 18.09
C TYR A 60 -12.53 1.33 17.43
N VAL A 61 -13.07 2.47 17.00
CA VAL A 61 -14.36 2.52 16.28
C VAL A 61 -14.10 2.70 14.79
N CYS A 62 -14.66 1.82 13.97
CA CYS A 62 -14.55 1.90 12.52
C CYS A 62 -15.49 2.97 11.95
N PRO A 63 -15.01 3.97 11.19
CA PRO A 63 -15.87 5.01 10.62
C PRO A 63 -16.74 4.53 9.45
N GLY A 64 -16.47 3.36 8.86
CA GLY A 64 -17.29 2.83 7.76
C GLY A 64 -18.56 2.11 8.20
N CYS A 65 -18.51 1.40 9.33
CA CYS A 65 -19.64 0.64 9.85
C CYS A 65 -20.07 1.07 11.27
N HIS A 66 -19.33 1.97 11.90
CA HIS A 66 -19.53 2.44 13.27
C HIS A 66 -19.49 1.33 14.34
N LEU A 67 -18.94 0.16 13.99
CA LEU A 67 -18.73 -0.94 14.92
C LEU A 67 -17.32 -0.88 15.52
N GLU A 68 -17.18 -1.48 16.70
CA GLU A 68 -15.91 -1.61 17.39
C GLU A 68 -15.00 -2.65 16.72
N ILE A 69 -13.72 -2.33 16.66
CA ILE A 69 -12.59 -3.20 16.32
C ILE A 69 -11.97 -3.62 17.65
N PRO A 70 -12.21 -4.85 18.14
CA PRO A 70 -11.63 -5.31 19.39
C PRO A 70 -10.14 -5.63 19.23
N PRO A 71 -9.39 -5.71 20.35
CA PRO A 71 -8.01 -6.16 20.33
C PRO A 71 -7.90 -7.58 19.75
N GLY A 72 -6.78 -7.88 19.10
CA GLY A 72 -6.56 -9.14 18.40
C GLY A 72 -7.09 -9.18 16.96
N VAL A 73 -7.86 -8.18 16.51
CA VAL A 73 -8.42 -8.15 15.14
C VAL A 73 -7.50 -7.43 14.17
N GLU A 74 -7.21 -8.08 13.04
CA GLU A 74 -6.49 -7.46 11.93
C GLU A 74 -7.32 -6.31 11.34
N HIS A 75 -6.71 -5.14 11.24
CA HIS A 75 -7.38 -3.94 10.75
C HIS A 75 -6.39 -3.01 10.02
N VAL A 76 -6.93 -1.94 9.43
CA VAL A 76 -6.20 -0.98 8.63
C VAL A 76 -6.21 0.38 9.32
N VAL A 77 -5.05 1.02 9.41
CA VAL A 77 -4.91 2.40 9.85
C VAL A 77 -4.69 3.26 8.62
N ALA A 78 -5.52 4.29 8.45
CA ALA A 78 -5.45 5.21 7.33
C ALA A 78 -5.49 6.68 7.78
N TRP A 79 -4.71 7.53 7.11
CA TRP A 79 -4.73 8.98 7.27
C TRP A 79 -4.48 9.68 5.93
N ARG A 80 -4.84 10.97 5.81
CA ARG A 80 -4.71 11.69 4.54
C ARG A 80 -3.23 11.89 4.18
N ALA A 81 -2.85 11.59 2.95
CA ALA A 81 -1.51 11.92 2.43
C ALA A 81 -1.45 13.31 1.79
N ASP A 82 -2.62 13.93 1.58
CA ASP A 82 -2.80 15.20 0.88
C ASP A 82 -3.18 16.34 1.85
N ASP A 83 -2.65 16.31 3.07
CA ASP A 83 -2.92 17.40 4.02
C ASP A 83 -1.97 18.57 3.81
N TRP A 84 -2.54 19.74 3.53
CA TRP A 84 -1.80 20.96 3.22
C TRP A 84 -0.98 21.48 4.42
N MET A 85 -1.34 21.10 5.66
CA MET A 85 -0.57 21.42 6.87
C MET A 85 0.59 20.46 7.13
N GLY A 86 0.80 19.47 6.25
CA GLY A 86 1.90 18.52 6.30
C GLY A 86 1.53 17.16 6.91
N ASP A 87 2.31 16.13 6.55
CA ASP A 87 2.07 14.73 6.91
C ASP A 87 1.97 14.49 8.43
N GLN A 88 2.68 15.28 9.24
CA GLN A 88 2.72 15.13 10.70
C GLN A 88 1.36 15.39 11.35
N VAL A 89 0.63 16.41 10.90
CA VAL A 89 -0.71 16.74 11.43
C VAL A 89 -1.71 15.68 10.99
N SER A 90 -1.62 15.23 9.75
CA SER A 90 -2.48 14.17 9.23
C SER A 90 -2.23 12.83 9.93
N ALA A 91 -0.98 12.53 10.26
CA ALA A 91 -0.60 11.34 11.02
C ALA A 91 -1.16 11.36 12.46
N ALA A 92 -1.44 12.53 13.03
CA ALA A 92 -2.16 12.61 14.31
C ALA A 92 -3.65 12.21 14.15
N ALA A 93 -4.23 12.43 12.98
CA ALA A 93 -5.62 12.09 12.64
C ALA A 93 -5.78 10.66 12.06
N ARG A 94 -4.99 9.70 12.54
CA ARG A 94 -5.10 8.27 12.13
C ARG A 94 -6.48 7.71 12.45
N ARG A 95 -7.11 7.10 11.45
CA ARG A 95 -8.41 6.43 11.58
C ARG A 95 -8.23 4.93 11.42
N HIS A 96 -8.93 4.16 12.25
CA HIS A 96 -8.87 2.69 12.25
C HIS A 96 -10.10 2.13 11.53
N TRP A 97 -9.88 1.22 10.58
CA TRP A 97 -10.89 0.63 9.72
C TRP A 97 -10.77 -0.88 9.73
N HIS A 98 -11.89 -1.59 9.69
CA HIS A 98 -11.86 -3.00 9.31
C HIS A 98 -11.28 -3.16 7.89
N SER A 99 -10.51 -4.23 7.65
CA SER A 99 -9.91 -4.52 6.34
C SER A 99 -10.94 -4.58 5.19
N HIS A 100 -12.16 -5.05 5.48
CA HIS A 100 -13.25 -5.06 4.52
C HIS A 100 -13.82 -3.66 4.28
N CYS A 101 -14.16 -2.92 5.33
CA CYS A 101 -14.71 -1.56 5.24
C CYS A 101 -13.75 -0.61 4.52
N TRP A 102 -12.43 -0.74 4.72
CA TRP A 102 -11.45 0.03 3.97
C TRP A 102 -11.57 -0.22 2.47
N ARG A 103 -11.70 -1.48 2.05
CA ARG A 103 -11.76 -1.85 0.63
C ARG A 103 -13.05 -1.40 -0.05
N THR A 104 -14.16 -1.36 0.69
CA THR A 104 -15.49 -1.00 0.14
C THR A 104 -15.83 0.48 0.27
N ARG A 105 -15.01 1.29 0.95
CA ARG A 105 -15.29 2.71 1.26
C ARG A 105 -15.54 3.60 0.04
N ILE A 106 -14.97 3.26 -1.12
CA ILE A 106 -15.04 4.10 -2.32
C ILE A 106 -16.32 3.84 -3.13
N GLY A 107 -17.07 2.77 -2.81
CA GLY A 107 -18.01 2.22 -3.77
C GLY A 107 -17.29 1.73 -5.03
N LYS A 108 -17.91 0.85 -5.81
CA LYS A 108 -17.37 0.43 -7.10
C LYS A 108 -17.53 1.54 -8.14
#